data_AF-A0A917GD79-F1
#
_entry.id   AF-A0A917GD79-F1
#
_cell.length_a   1.000
_cell.length_b   1.000
_cell.length_c   1.000
_cell.angle_alpha   90.00
_cell.angle_beta   90.00
_cell.angle_gamma   90.00
#
_symmetry.space_group_name_H-M   'P 1'
#
loop_
_entity.id
_entity.type
_entity.pdbx_description
1 polymer ?
#
loop_
_entity_poly.entity_id
_entity_poly.type
_entity_poly.pdbx_seq_one_letter_code
_entity_poly.pdbx_strand_id
1 'polypeptide(L)'
;MKKLLVLALTIFTMVSCGDEIEFNSPAMQGKVDGSNWKAVSYSGYIDENGKSIITGDNNYETVSLQVSSFAVGTYLLGESNTNIATLIDSDLQEYSTNNLPDENIELYPPDGIIEITEFNSSNNSITGKFWFNAYSASGTETVNFSQGIFYNLPIPFSSDPVLLSCDEAVAATIAAQETFNSTSTTAPAYPTVCNAYRAALMDQQTACGDDTGVLQAIIDTLYCGDDDNDGVLTINEDLNGDGDPTNDDTDGDSIPNYLDEDDDGDSILTINEDIDADGDVVNDDTDGDSIPNYLDNDDDGDGILTIDEDANGDGDPTNDDTDGDSIPDYLDNN
;
A
#
# COMPACT_ATOMS: atom_id res chain seq x y z
N MET A 1 14.60 24.84 -57.02
CA MET A 1 13.87 26.10 -56.77
C MET A 1 12.50 25.77 -56.19
N LYS A 2 12.19 26.29 -54.99
CA LYS A 2 10.85 26.62 -54.41
C LYS A 2 9.83 25.45 -54.29
N LYS A 3 9.60 24.92 -53.08
CA LYS A 3 8.68 25.39 -51.99
C LYS A 3 7.17 25.35 -52.36
N LEU A 4 6.41 24.70 -51.47
CA LEU A 4 4.96 24.75 -51.20
C LEU A 4 4.02 23.83 -52.01
N LEU A 5 3.49 22.77 -51.37
CA LEU A 5 2.17 22.87 -50.72
C LEU A 5 2.02 21.78 -49.66
N VAL A 6 1.65 22.23 -48.46
CA VAL A 6 1.34 21.48 -47.24
C VAL A 6 -0.14 21.10 -47.26
N LEU A 7 -0.50 20.12 -46.42
CA LEU A 7 -1.82 19.91 -45.80
C LEU A 7 -2.69 18.80 -46.40
N ALA A 8 -2.37 17.55 -46.06
CA ALA A 8 -3.37 16.51 -45.89
C ALA A 8 -2.92 15.56 -44.77
N LEU A 9 -3.82 15.32 -43.83
CA LEU A 9 -3.80 14.24 -42.83
C LEU A 9 -2.93 14.42 -41.58
N THR A 10 -3.29 15.38 -40.73
CA THR A 10 -3.11 15.27 -39.27
C THR A 10 -4.39 15.73 -38.59
N ILE A 11 -5.42 14.90 -38.72
CA ILE A 11 -6.56 14.83 -37.82
C ILE A 11 -6.58 13.38 -37.36
N PHE A 12 -6.85 13.20 -36.06
CA PHE A 12 -6.87 11.94 -35.31
C PHE A 12 -5.54 11.50 -34.69
N THR A 13 -5.28 12.01 -33.48
CA THR A 13 -5.02 11.21 -32.26
C THR A 13 -4.76 12.19 -31.12
N MET A 14 -5.83 12.86 -30.65
CA MET A 14 -5.89 13.20 -29.24
C MET A 14 -6.54 12.01 -28.56
N VAL A 15 -5.74 10.96 -28.37
CA VAL A 15 -5.95 9.97 -27.31
C VAL A 15 -5.51 10.74 -26.07
N SER A 16 -6.40 11.42 -25.36
CA SER A 16 -7.09 10.83 -24.21
C SER A 16 -6.11 9.96 -23.43
N CYS A 17 -5.19 10.59 -22.69
CA CYS A 17 -4.80 10.00 -21.41
C CYS A 17 -6.10 9.95 -20.60
N GLY A 18 -6.87 8.88 -20.79
CA GLY A 18 -7.65 8.37 -19.69
C GLY A 18 -6.58 7.85 -18.75
N ASP A 19 -6.34 8.60 -17.67
CA ASP A 19 -5.75 8.00 -16.49
C ASP A 19 -6.82 7.02 -15.96
N GLU A 20 -6.94 5.87 -16.62
CA GLU A 20 -7.57 4.69 -16.04
C GLU A 20 -6.55 4.14 -15.04
N ILE A 21 -6.45 4.84 -13.91
CA ILE A 21 -5.90 4.25 -12.71
C ILE A 21 -7.01 3.32 -12.23
N GLU A 22 -6.87 2.04 -12.53
CA GLU A 22 -7.56 0.98 -11.81
C GLU A 22 -7.12 1.08 -10.34
N PHE A 23 -7.92 1.76 -9.53
CA PHE A 23 -7.76 1.77 -8.09
C PHE A 23 -8.46 0.54 -7.55
N ASN A 24 -7.71 -0.48 -7.15
CA ASN A 24 -8.29 -1.60 -6.42
C ASN A 24 -7.48 -2.06 -5.21
N SER A 25 -6.89 -1.13 -4.46
CA SER A 25 -6.33 -1.40 -3.12
C SER A 25 -6.50 -0.18 -2.22
N PRO A 26 -6.87 -0.32 -0.94
CA PRO A 26 -6.74 0.78 0.01
C PRO A 26 -5.34 1.39 -0.08
N ALA A 27 -5.21 2.70 0.02
CA ALA A 27 -3.91 3.35 -0.10
C ALA A 27 -3.92 4.72 0.57
N MET A 28 -2.75 5.19 1.00
CA MET A 28 -2.50 6.59 1.31
C MET A 28 -1.19 7.02 0.65
N GLN A 29 -1.24 7.98 -0.26
CA GLN A 29 -0.08 8.37 -1.07
C GLN A 29 -0.16 9.83 -1.52
N GLY A 30 0.95 10.37 -2.01
CA GLY A 30 1.06 11.71 -2.57
C GLY A 30 2.51 12.10 -2.84
N LYS A 31 2.85 13.37 -2.60
CA LYS A 31 4.21 13.88 -2.81
C LYS A 31 4.68 14.79 -1.68
N VAL A 32 5.82 14.47 -1.10
CA VAL A 32 6.54 15.32 -0.13
C VAL A 32 7.63 16.08 -0.87
N ASP A 33 7.54 17.41 -0.88
CA ASP A 33 8.46 18.31 -1.60
C ASP A 33 8.69 17.94 -3.08
N GLY A 34 7.68 17.32 -3.70
CA GLY A 34 7.68 16.88 -5.09
C GLY A 34 8.16 15.44 -5.32
N SER A 35 8.72 14.79 -4.31
CA SER A 35 9.10 13.36 -4.33
C SER A 35 7.90 12.48 -4.01
N ASN A 36 7.79 11.30 -4.63
CA ASN A 36 6.69 10.37 -4.36
C ASN A 36 6.72 9.90 -2.91
N TRP A 37 5.54 9.80 -2.31
CA TRP A 37 5.33 9.30 -0.97
C TRP A 37 4.16 8.32 -1.01
N LYS A 38 4.37 7.09 -0.55
CA LYS A 38 3.34 6.04 -0.42
C LYS A 38 3.48 5.48 1.00
N ALA A 39 2.38 5.44 1.73
CA ALA A 39 2.34 4.81 3.04
C ALA A 39 2.38 3.29 2.87
N VAL A 40 3.22 2.62 3.66
CA VAL A 40 3.22 1.16 3.84
C VAL A 40 2.16 0.74 4.85
N SER A 41 1.83 1.61 5.82
CA SER A 41 0.71 1.38 6.73
C SER A 41 -0.15 2.63 6.84
N TYR A 42 -1.46 2.43 6.95
CA TYR A 42 -2.41 3.52 7.11
C TYR A 42 -3.62 3.05 7.90
N SER A 43 -4.19 3.99 8.65
CA SER A 43 -5.42 3.76 9.41
C SER A 43 -6.08 5.09 9.70
N GLY A 44 -7.40 5.08 9.89
CA GLY A 44 -8.04 6.15 10.61
C GLY A 44 -8.45 5.64 11.97
N TYR A 45 -8.45 6.51 12.98
CA TYR A 45 -8.91 6.19 14.33
C TYR A 45 -9.47 7.43 15.01
N ILE A 46 -10.07 7.25 16.18
CA ILE A 46 -10.49 8.37 17.04
C ILE A 46 -9.58 8.37 18.25
N ASP A 47 -8.89 9.47 18.50
CA ASP A 47 -8.00 9.61 19.65
C ASP A 47 -8.80 9.67 20.97
N GLU A 48 -8.09 9.62 22.10
CA GLU A 48 -8.68 9.67 23.45
C GLU A 48 -9.54 10.93 23.71
N ASN A 49 -9.36 11.98 22.90
CA ASN A 49 -10.06 13.25 23.00
C ASN A 49 -11.25 13.36 22.03
N GLY A 50 -11.56 12.30 21.28
CA GLY A 50 -12.66 12.28 20.32
C GLY A 50 -12.32 12.94 18.98
N LYS A 51 -11.05 13.14 18.65
CA LYS A 51 -10.62 13.68 17.36
C LYS A 51 -10.41 12.54 16.36
N SER A 52 -10.93 12.70 15.16
CA SER A 52 -10.72 11.76 14.06
C SER A 52 -9.33 12.00 13.46
N ILE A 53 -8.49 10.97 13.46
CA ILE A 53 -7.13 10.98 12.92
C ILE A 53 -7.09 10.04 11.71
N ILE A 54 -6.43 10.46 10.64
CA ILE A 54 -6.03 9.62 9.51
C ILE A 54 -4.52 9.61 9.50
N THR A 55 -3.90 8.45 9.65
CA THR A 55 -2.44 8.29 9.64
C THR A 55 -2.00 7.45 8.46
N GLY A 56 -0.82 7.76 7.95
CA GLY A 56 -0.08 6.94 7.00
C GLY A 56 1.41 7.02 7.27
N ASP A 57 2.10 5.90 7.21
CA ASP A 57 3.49 5.73 7.61
C ASP A 57 4.22 4.95 6.51
N ASN A 58 5.43 5.36 6.12
CA ASN A 58 6.24 4.69 5.08
C ASN A 58 7.58 4.13 5.62
N ASN A 59 7.63 3.76 6.91
CA ASN A 59 8.81 3.37 7.70
C ASN A 59 9.81 4.49 8.02
N TYR A 60 9.83 5.59 7.25
CA TYR A 60 10.74 6.72 7.46
C TYR A 60 10.00 7.97 7.93
N GLU A 61 8.79 8.17 7.45
CA GLU A 61 7.99 9.37 7.65
C GLU A 61 6.56 8.98 8.04
N THR A 62 5.99 9.75 8.96
CA THR A 62 4.61 9.60 9.41
C THR A 62 3.82 10.84 9.02
N VAL A 63 2.72 10.66 8.30
CA VAL A 63 1.73 11.71 8.00
C VAL A 63 0.49 11.48 8.83
N SER A 64 0.13 12.46 9.65
CA SER A 64 -1.09 12.43 10.47
C SER A 64 -2.00 13.61 10.14
N LEU A 65 -3.25 13.30 9.78
CA LEU A 65 -4.30 14.25 9.42
C LEU A 65 -5.43 14.19 10.46
N GLN A 66 -5.49 15.19 11.32
CA GLN A 66 -6.57 15.39 12.27
C GLN A 66 -7.74 16.12 11.59
N VAL A 67 -8.93 15.56 11.65
CA VAL A 67 -10.19 16.15 11.20
C VAL A 67 -11.22 16.15 12.34
N SER A 68 -12.18 17.06 12.28
CA SER A 68 -13.22 17.15 13.31
C SER A 68 -14.20 15.97 13.33
N SER A 69 -14.29 15.22 12.23
CA SER A 69 -15.05 13.98 12.09
C SER A 69 -14.71 13.28 10.77
N PHE A 70 -15.05 11.99 10.63
CA PHE A 70 -14.97 11.26 9.35
C PHE A 70 -16.15 11.50 8.39
N ALA A 71 -16.90 12.59 8.58
CA ALA A 71 -18.01 12.90 7.68
C ALA A 71 -17.49 13.33 6.29
N VAL A 72 -18.24 13.02 5.24
CA VAL A 72 -17.94 13.53 3.89
C VAL A 72 -17.99 15.06 3.92
N GLY A 73 -16.91 15.70 3.48
CA GLY A 73 -16.77 17.14 3.54
C GLY A 73 -15.33 17.64 3.38
N THR A 74 -15.19 18.96 3.37
CA THR A 74 -13.90 19.65 3.26
C THR A 74 -13.51 20.25 4.61
N TYR A 75 -12.30 19.92 5.04
CA TYR A 75 -11.68 20.31 6.30
C TYR A 75 -10.48 21.20 5.99
N LEU A 76 -10.60 22.48 6.33
CA LEU A 76 -9.51 23.44 6.14
C LEU A 76 -8.43 23.21 7.20
N LEU A 77 -7.17 23.38 6.80
CA LEU A 77 -5.99 23.35 7.66
C LEU A 77 -5.40 24.75 7.84
N GLY A 78 -4.52 24.90 8.84
CA GLY A 78 -3.80 26.14 9.14
C GLY A 78 -4.05 26.65 10.56
N GLU A 79 -3.59 27.87 10.83
CA GLU A 79 -3.57 28.44 12.18
C GLU A 79 -4.96 28.44 12.85
N SER A 80 -5.00 28.01 14.12
CA SER A 80 -6.20 28.00 14.97
C SER A 80 -7.37 27.16 14.43
N ASN A 81 -7.10 26.26 13.48
CA ASN A 81 -8.08 25.30 13.02
C ASN A 81 -8.13 24.08 13.94
N THR A 82 -9.31 23.46 14.06
CA THR A 82 -9.45 22.18 14.76
C THR A 82 -8.91 21.02 13.94
N ASN A 83 -8.70 21.21 12.64
CA ASN A 83 -8.08 20.22 11.75
C ASN A 83 -6.60 20.56 11.59
N ILE A 84 -5.74 19.56 11.69
CA ILE A 84 -4.28 19.73 11.72
C ILE A 84 -3.67 18.66 10.83
N ALA A 85 -2.69 19.02 10.01
CA ALA A 85 -1.82 18.05 9.38
C ALA A 85 -0.42 18.13 10.01
N THR A 86 0.16 16.96 10.24
CA THR A 86 1.49 16.79 10.80
C THR A 86 2.26 15.81 9.93
N LEU A 87 3.53 16.10 9.69
CA LEU A 87 4.51 15.17 9.12
C LEU A 87 5.66 15.04 10.12
N ILE A 88 6.09 13.82 10.41
CA ILE A 88 7.32 13.53 11.16
C ILE A 88 8.27 12.88 10.18
N ASP A 89 9.47 13.44 10.00
CA ASP A 89 10.47 12.90 9.10
C ASP A 89 11.37 11.83 9.76
N SER A 90 12.31 11.29 8.99
CA SER A 90 13.26 10.25 9.44
C SER A 90 14.18 10.69 10.59
N ASP A 91 14.39 12.00 10.77
CA ASP A 91 15.18 12.57 11.86
C ASP A 91 14.32 12.85 13.11
N LEU A 92 13.04 12.43 13.09
CA LEU A 92 12.01 12.71 14.09
C LEU A 92 11.68 14.21 14.20
N GLN A 93 11.96 15.00 13.16
CA GLN A 93 11.56 16.39 13.11
C GLN A 93 10.08 16.48 12.72
N GLU A 94 9.30 17.09 13.60
CA GLU A 94 7.87 17.32 13.38
C GLU A 94 7.64 18.64 12.63
N TYR A 95 6.83 18.57 11.58
CA TYR A 95 6.24 19.70 10.86
C TYR A 95 4.74 19.69 11.08
N SER A 96 4.15 20.83 11.43
CA SER A 96 2.71 20.92 11.64
C SER A 96 2.11 22.16 10.99
N THR A 97 0.88 22.04 10.47
CA THR A 97 0.08 23.19 10.02
C THR A 97 -0.36 24.10 11.17
N ASN A 98 -0.11 23.69 12.43
CA ASN A 98 -0.36 24.50 13.61
C ASN A 98 0.87 25.31 14.06
N ASN A 99 2.03 25.08 13.43
CA ASN A 99 3.24 25.86 13.67
C ASN A 99 3.28 27.08 12.74
N LEU A 100 3.69 28.22 13.29
CA LEU A 100 3.86 29.45 12.53
C LEU A 100 5.28 29.53 11.95
N PRO A 101 5.45 30.02 10.71
CA PRO A 101 6.77 30.33 10.17
C PRO A 101 7.45 31.43 11.00
N ASP A 102 8.79 31.43 11.01
CA ASP A 102 9.56 32.52 11.58
C ASP A 102 9.29 33.80 10.79
N GLU A 103 8.80 34.84 11.49
CA GLU A 103 8.42 36.14 10.92
C GLU A 103 9.55 36.83 10.12
N ASN A 104 10.81 36.41 10.30
CA ASN A 104 11.98 36.97 9.63
C ASN A 104 12.42 36.18 8.38
N ILE A 105 11.88 34.97 8.15
CA ILE A 105 12.31 34.08 7.07
C ILE A 105 11.22 33.97 6.01
N GLU A 106 9.99 33.66 6.42
CA GLU A 106 8.91 33.30 5.51
C GLU A 106 7.58 33.94 5.92
N LEU A 107 6.83 34.42 4.93
CA LEU A 107 5.60 35.21 5.14
C LEU A 107 4.32 34.41 4.89
N TYR A 108 4.43 33.19 4.34
CA TYR A 108 3.28 32.39 3.96
C TYR A 108 2.80 31.57 5.16
N PRO A 109 1.57 31.77 5.65
CA PRO A 109 1.06 31.00 6.79
C PRO A 109 0.92 29.51 6.41
N PRO A 110 0.91 28.61 7.39
CA PRO A 110 0.52 27.22 7.14
C PRO A 110 -0.89 27.17 6.58
N ASP A 111 -1.11 26.32 5.58
CA ASP A 111 -2.39 26.12 4.93
C ASP A 111 -2.52 24.69 4.41
N GLY A 112 -3.73 24.35 3.97
CA GLY A 112 -4.01 23.03 3.44
C GLY A 112 -5.48 22.70 3.46
N ILE A 113 -5.80 21.57 2.86
CA ILE A 113 -7.15 21.00 2.82
C ILE A 113 -7.04 19.50 3.01
N ILE A 114 -7.96 18.96 3.81
CA ILE A 114 -8.32 17.54 3.78
C ILE A 114 -9.75 17.47 3.28
N GLU A 115 -10.01 16.66 2.27
CA GLU A 115 -11.34 16.47 1.70
C GLU A 115 -11.69 14.99 1.79
N ILE A 116 -12.69 14.64 2.60
CA ILE A 116 -13.28 13.30 2.62
C ILE A 116 -14.38 13.32 1.56
N THR A 117 -14.18 12.58 0.47
CA THR A 117 -15.10 12.51 -0.67
C THR A 117 -16.13 11.39 -0.52
N GLU A 118 -15.81 10.34 0.23
CA GLU A 118 -16.69 9.20 0.45
C GLU A 118 -16.48 8.59 1.83
N PHE A 119 -17.58 8.11 2.42
CA PHE A 119 -17.58 7.22 3.57
C PHE A 119 -18.39 5.98 3.20
N ASN A 120 -17.74 4.82 3.15
CA ASN A 120 -18.37 3.56 2.81
C ASN A 120 -18.82 2.84 4.08
N SER A 121 -20.12 2.81 4.31
CA SER A 121 -20.71 2.18 5.50
C SER A 121 -20.66 0.65 5.52
N SER A 122 -20.30 0.00 4.41
CA SER A 122 -20.31 -1.47 4.28
C SER A 122 -19.00 -2.09 4.76
N ASN A 123 -17.88 -1.43 4.48
CA ASN A 123 -16.53 -1.84 4.90
C ASN A 123 -15.87 -0.81 5.85
N ASN A 124 -16.63 0.19 6.29
CA ASN A 124 -16.25 1.23 7.24
C ASN A 124 -14.94 1.93 6.85
N SER A 125 -14.89 2.44 5.63
CA SER A 125 -13.73 3.12 5.08
C SER A 125 -14.05 4.55 4.62
N ILE A 126 -12.99 5.34 4.46
CA ILE A 126 -13.07 6.68 3.89
C ILE A 126 -12.17 6.80 2.66
N THR A 127 -12.62 7.61 1.71
CA THR A 127 -11.83 8.01 0.53
C THR A 127 -11.81 9.53 0.47
N GLY A 128 -10.68 10.08 0.05
CA GLY A 128 -10.48 11.51 0.01
C GLY A 128 -9.12 11.95 -0.50
N LYS A 129 -8.89 13.25 -0.40
CA LYS A 129 -7.70 13.94 -0.92
C LYS A 129 -7.17 14.91 0.12
N PHE A 130 -5.88 15.19 0.08
CA PHE A 130 -5.31 16.19 0.96
C PHE A 130 -4.07 16.87 0.36
N TRP A 131 -3.77 18.05 0.88
CA TRP A 131 -2.50 18.74 0.67
C TRP A 131 -2.30 19.73 1.82
N PHE A 132 -1.05 20.02 2.16
CA PHE A 132 -0.73 21.02 3.17
C PHE A 132 0.68 21.59 3.04
N ASN A 133 0.87 22.78 3.61
CA ASN A 133 2.16 23.37 3.92
C ASN A 133 2.29 23.45 5.44
N ALA A 134 3.33 22.84 5.99
CA ALA A 134 3.55 22.73 7.43
C ALA A 134 4.96 23.18 7.80
N TYR A 135 5.12 23.68 9.03
CA TYR A 135 6.38 24.24 9.50
C TYR A 135 6.92 23.47 10.71
N SER A 136 8.24 23.47 10.88
CA SER A 136 8.86 22.96 12.10
C SER A 136 8.49 23.83 13.30
N ALA A 137 8.67 23.33 14.52
CA ALA A 137 8.36 24.07 15.74
C ALA A 137 9.11 25.41 15.87
N SER A 138 10.26 25.54 15.20
CA SER A 138 11.03 26.79 15.15
C SER A 138 10.53 27.77 14.09
N GLY A 139 9.72 27.30 13.14
CA GLY A 139 9.23 28.06 12.00
C GLY A 139 10.27 28.29 10.90
N THR A 140 11.46 27.69 10.99
CA THR A 140 12.55 27.95 10.03
C THR A 140 12.62 26.94 8.89
N GLU A 141 11.92 25.81 9.03
CA GLU A 141 11.87 24.74 8.04
C GLU A 141 10.41 24.48 7.68
N THR A 142 10.19 24.05 6.44
CA THR A 142 8.87 23.87 5.84
C THR A 142 8.83 22.57 5.06
N VAL A 143 7.66 21.95 5.02
CA VAL A 143 7.38 20.78 4.19
C VAL A 143 6.10 21.01 3.40
N ASN A 144 6.14 20.67 2.12
CA ASN A 144 4.97 20.66 1.25
C ASN A 144 4.52 19.23 0.99
N PHE A 145 3.31 18.89 1.44
CA PHE A 145 2.63 17.67 1.01
C PHE A 145 1.60 18.01 -0.06
N SER A 146 1.75 17.44 -1.25
CA SER A 146 0.89 17.71 -2.41
C SER A 146 0.37 16.43 -3.04
N GLN A 147 -0.70 16.53 -3.83
CA GLN A 147 -1.32 15.39 -4.52
C GLN A 147 -1.71 14.22 -3.60
N GLY A 148 -1.98 14.51 -2.32
CA GLY A 148 -2.35 13.51 -1.34
C GLY A 148 -3.72 12.88 -1.64
N ILE A 149 -3.79 11.56 -1.57
CA ILE A 149 -4.98 10.75 -1.71
C ILE A 149 -4.97 9.71 -0.59
N PHE A 150 -6.12 9.48 0.04
CA PHE A 150 -6.39 8.25 0.77
C PHE A 150 -7.60 7.58 0.14
N TYR A 151 -7.50 6.30 -0.18
CA TYR A 151 -8.55 5.54 -0.85
C TYR A 151 -8.91 4.34 0.00
N ASN A 152 -10.22 4.13 0.21
CA ASN A 152 -10.76 3.00 0.95
C ASN A 152 -10.06 2.76 2.30
N LEU A 153 -9.61 3.83 2.95
CA LEU A 153 -8.81 3.78 4.17
C LEU A 153 -9.70 3.37 5.34
N PRO A 154 -9.40 2.25 6.03
CA PRO A 154 -10.26 1.70 7.06
C PRO A 154 -10.25 2.61 8.30
N ILE A 155 -11.43 2.82 8.88
CA ILE A 155 -11.60 3.49 10.18
C ILE A 155 -12.30 2.54 11.16
N PRO A 156 -12.14 2.66 12.48
CA PRO A 156 -12.90 1.89 13.46
C PRO A 156 -14.37 2.30 13.42
N PHE A 157 -15.24 1.40 13.90
CA PHE A 157 -16.69 1.61 13.97
C PHE A 157 -17.01 2.76 14.95
N SER A 158 -17.00 4.01 14.48
CA SER A 158 -17.57 5.14 15.23
C SER A 158 -17.56 6.41 14.37
N SER A 159 -18.70 6.73 13.75
CA SER A 159 -19.09 8.13 13.50
C SER A 159 -19.81 8.75 14.71
N ASP A 160 -19.74 8.07 15.87
CA ASP A 160 -20.23 8.50 17.17
C ASP A 160 -19.50 7.61 18.20
N PRO A 161 -18.79 8.16 19.23
CA PRO A 161 -17.98 7.36 20.13
C PRO A 161 -18.89 6.47 20.98
N VAL A 162 -19.21 5.28 20.47
CA VAL A 162 -19.57 4.16 21.32
C VAL A 162 -18.25 3.70 21.91
N LEU A 163 -17.89 4.30 23.03
CA LEU A 163 -16.80 3.85 23.88
C LEU A 163 -17.18 2.45 24.37
N LEU A 164 -16.78 1.42 23.60
CA LEU A 164 -16.94 0.02 23.97
C LEU A 164 -16.32 -0.17 25.35
N SER A 165 -17.02 -0.88 26.23
CA SER A 165 -16.37 -1.33 27.45
C SER A 165 -15.27 -2.34 27.12
N CYS A 166 -14.26 -2.46 27.98
CA CYS A 166 -13.20 -3.45 27.77
C CYS A 166 -13.74 -4.88 27.57
N ASP A 167 -14.79 -5.27 28.31
CA ASP A 167 -15.43 -6.59 28.15
C ASP A 167 -16.05 -6.77 26.74
N GLU A 168 -16.65 -5.72 26.18
CA GLU A 168 -17.23 -5.75 24.83
C GLU A 168 -16.15 -5.78 23.75
N ALA A 169 -15.07 -5.01 23.92
CA ALA A 169 -13.95 -4.97 22.99
C ALA A 169 -13.19 -6.31 22.94
N VAL A 170 -13.01 -6.96 24.10
CA VAL A 170 -12.45 -8.33 24.18
C VAL A 170 -13.36 -9.32 23.47
N ALA A 171 -14.68 -9.24 23.67
CA ALA A 171 -15.62 -10.14 23.00
C ALA A 171 -15.63 -9.95 21.48
N ALA A 172 -15.53 -8.70 21.00
CA ALA A 172 -15.41 -8.39 19.59
C ALA A 172 -14.11 -8.95 18.98
N THR A 173 -12.99 -8.79 19.69
CA THR A 173 -11.68 -9.31 19.27
C THR A 173 -11.68 -10.83 19.15
N ILE A 174 -12.28 -11.53 20.12
CA ILE A 174 -12.40 -13.00 20.05
C ILE A 174 -13.22 -13.42 18.82
N ALA A 175 -14.35 -12.77 18.55
CA ALA A 175 -15.18 -13.09 17.40
C ALA A 175 -14.46 -12.80 16.05
N ALA A 176 -13.72 -11.69 15.98
CA ALA A 176 -12.93 -11.35 14.80
C ALA A 176 -11.78 -12.34 14.59
N GLN A 177 -11.09 -12.74 15.67
CA GLN A 177 -10.01 -13.74 15.62
C GLN A 177 -10.51 -15.11 15.14
N GLU A 178 -11.69 -15.55 15.60
CA GLU A 178 -12.29 -16.81 15.12
C GLU A 178 -12.56 -16.78 13.61
N THR A 179 -12.99 -15.63 13.09
CA THR A 179 -13.23 -15.44 11.65
C THR A 179 -11.91 -15.41 10.89
N PHE A 180 -10.90 -14.69 11.40
CA PHE A 180 -9.55 -14.63 10.85
C PHE A 180 -8.91 -16.01 10.74
N ASN A 181 -8.86 -16.76 11.85
CA ASN A 181 -8.26 -18.10 11.90
C ASN A 181 -8.96 -19.15 11.02
N SER A 182 -10.18 -18.88 10.55
CA SER A 182 -10.93 -19.80 9.68
C SER A 182 -10.95 -19.39 8.21
N THR A 183 -10.33 -18.24 7.87
CA THR A 183 -10.23 -17.75 6.49
C THR A 183 -8.89 -18.18 5.89
N SER A 184 -8.91 -18.79 4.70
CA SER A 184 -7.70 -19.14 3.95
C SER A 184 -6.92 -17.88 3.57
N THR A 185 -5.60 -17.90 3.61
CA THR A 185 -4.77 -16.78 3.14
C THR A 185 -4.97 -16.52 1.65
N THR A 186 -5.11 -17.58 0.85
CA THR A 186 -5.47 -17.51 -0.58
C THR A 186 -6.91 -17.07 -0.88
N ALA A 187 -7.75 -16.84 0.13
CA ALA A 187 -9.11 -16.40 -0.12
C ALA A 187 -9.14 -14.89 -0.44
N PRO A 188 -9.89 -14.43 -1.46
CA PRO A 188 -10.03 -12.99 -1.76
C PRO A 188 -10.59 -12.15 -0.59
N ALA A 189 -11.26 -12.81 0.38
CA ALA A 189 -11.78 -12.15 1.58
C ALA A 189 -10.73 -11.96 2.69
N TYR A 190 -9.55 -12.60 2.58
CA TYR A 190 -8.53 -12.61 3.64
C TYR A 190 -8.11 -11.20 4.06
N PRO A 191 -7.71 -10.28 3.15
CA PRO A 191 -7.33 -8.93 3.55
C PRO A 191 -8.42 -8.21 4.33
N THR A 192 -9.69 -8.43 3.96
CA THR A 192 -10.84 -7.82 4.66
C THR A 192 -11.01 -8.38 6.06
N VAL A 193 -10.90 -9.70 6.22
CA VAL A 193 -11.06 -10.36 7.53
C VAL A 193 -9.88 -10.05 8.44
N CYS A 194 -8.66 -10.06 7.91
CA CYS A 194 -7.44 -9.69 8.62
C CYS A 194 -7.53 -8.25 9.16
N ASN A 195 -7.93 -7.30 8.31
CA ASN A 195 -8.12 -5.92 8.73
C ASN A 195 -9.25 -5.74 9.77
N ALA A 196 -10.31 -6.55 9.70
CA ALA A 196 -11.34 -6.55 10.73
C ALA A 196 -10.82 -7.05 12.09
N TYR A 197 -9.93 -8.04 12.08
CA TYR A 197 -9.26 -8.51 13.29
C TYR A 197 -8.29 -7.47 13.85
N ARG A 198 -7.47 -6.84 12.98
CA ARG A 198 -6.61 -5.71 13.34
C ARG A 198 -7.38 -4.59 14.02
N ALA A 199 -8.51 -4.19 13.44
CA ALA A 199 -9.37 -3.15 14.00
C ALA A 199 -9.93 -3.53 15.37
N ALA A 200 -10.36 -4.79 15.56
CA ALA A 200 -10.84 -5.26 16.85
C ALA A 200 -9.74 -5.23 17.92
N LEU A 201 -8.50 -5.61 17.57
CA LEU A 201 -7.34 -5.50 18.46
C LEU A 201 -7.05 -4.05 18.87
N MET A 202 -7.12 -3.10 17.93
CA MET A 202 -6.96 -1.66 18.20
C MET A 202 -8.08 -1.12 19.11
N ASP A 203 -9.33 -1.55 18.88
CA ASP A 203 -10.47 -1.20 19.74
C ASP A 203 -10.26 -1.77 21.17
N GLN A 204 -9.76 -3.00 21.29
CA GLN A 204 -9.42 -3.60 22.58
C GLN A 204 -8.27 -2.87 23.27
N GLN A 205 -7.21 -2.51 22.54
CA GLN A 205 -6.10 -1.72 23.06
C GLN A 205 -6.59 -0.37 23.60
N THR A 206 -7.49 0.29 22.87
CA THR A 206 -8.08 1.57 23.29
C THR A 206 -8.97 1.42 24.53
N ALA A 207 -9.81 0.38 24.59
CA ALA A 207 -10.77 0.19 25.68
C ALA A 207 -10.15 -0.40 26.97
N CYS A 208 -9.11 -1.23 26.83
CA CYS A 208 -8.51 -1.98 27.94
C CYS A 208 -7.10 -1.49 28.32
N GLY A 209 -6.42 -0.76 27.43
CA GLY A 209 -4.98 -0.49 27.51
C GLY A 209 -4.13 -1.70 27.08
N ASP A 210 -2.84 -1.47 26.85
CA ASP A 210 -1.85 -2.50 26.54
C ASP A 210 -0.51 -2.23 27.24
N ASP A 211 -0.52 -2.22 28.57
CA ASP A 211 0.68 -2.00 29.40
C ASP A 211 1.79 -3.05 29.12
N THR A 212 1.42 -4.21 28.58
CA THR A 212 2.33 -5.31 28.26
C THR A 212 2.91 -5.24 26.85
N GLY A 213 2.34 -4.42 25.96
CA GLY A 213 2.68 -4.38 24.53
C GLY A 213 2.26 -5.63 23.74
N VAL A 214 1.41 -6.49 24.31
CA VAL A 214 1.05 -7.77 23.70
C VAL A 214 0.07 -7.56 22.55
N LEU A 215 -0.89 -6.63 22.71
CA LEU A 215 -1.82 -6.32 21.62
C LEU A 215 -1.10 -5.62 20.48
N GLN A 216 -0.21 -4.69 20.81
CA GLN A 216 0.62 -4.02 19.81
C GLN A 216 1.49 -5.01 19.04
N ALA A 217 2.17 -5.93 19.75
CA ALA A 217 3.00 -6.94 19.08
C ALA A 217 2.20 -7.83 18.13
N ILE A 218 0.96 -8.19 18.47
CA ILE A 218 0.08 -8.96 17.56
C ILE A 218 -0.30 -8.11 16.35
N ILE A 219 -0.62 -6.83 16.54
CA ILE A 219 -0.97 -5.91 15.44
C ILE A 219 0.21 -5.73 14.49
N ASP A 220 1.42 -5.57 15.03
CA ASP A 220 2.64 -5.31 14.26
C ASP A 220 3.07 -6.51 13.40
N THR A 221 2.75 -7.74 13.83
CA THR A 221 3.04 -8.97 13.06
C THR A 221 1.82 -9.45 12.27
N LEU A 222 0.81 -8.60 12.06
CA LEU A 222 -0.40 -8.98 11.32
C LEU A 222 -0.30 -8.45 9.88
N TYR A 223 0.26 -9.28 9.00
CA TYR A 223 0.38 -9.01 7.57
C TYR A 223 -0.97 -9.25 6.87
N CYS A 224 -1.67 -8.16 6.56
CA CYS A 224 -3.02 -8.19 5.96
C CYS A 224 -3.05 -7.80 4.48
N GLY A 225 -1.90 -7.45 3.91
CA GLY A 225 -1.77 -6.92 2.56
C GLY A 225 -0.80 -7.74 1.72
N ASP A 226 -0.45 -7.11 0.61
CA ASP A 226 0.46 -7.48 -0.45
C ASP A 226 1.22 -6.16 -0.71
N ASP A 227 2.51 -6.12 -0.34
CA ASP A 227 3.25 -4.88 -0.12
C ASP A 227 3.87 -4.35 -1.43
N ASP A 228 4.42 -5.23 -2.27
CA ASP A 228 4.87 -5.00 -3.65
C ASP A 228 3.71 -4.99 -4.67
N ASN A 229 2.58 -5.66 -4.41
CA ASN A 229 1.44 -5.83 -5.32
C ASN A 229 1.72 -6.78 -6.48
N ASP A 230 2.51 -7.82 -6.24
CA ASP A 230 2.88 -8.85 -7.21
C ASP A 230 1.87 -10.02 -7.29
N GLY A 231 0.83 -10.01 -6.43
CA GLY A 231 -0.21 -11.05 -6.40
C GLY A 231 -0.01 -12.11 -5.32
N VAL A 232 1.12 -12.12 -4.63
CA VAL A 232 1.37 -12.90 -3.42
C VAL A 232 1.09 -12.02 -2.20
N LEU A 233 0.44 -12.57 -1.18
CA LEU A 233 0.25 -11.82 0.07
C LEU A 233 1.55 -11.90 0.88
N THR A 234 1.95 -10.82 1.54
CA THR A 234 3.09 -10.76 2.48
C THR A 234 3.13 -11.87 3.52
N ILE A 235 1.97 -12.41 3.92
CA ILE A 235 1.92 -13.54 4.86
C ILE A 235 2.30 -14.89 4.24
N ASN A 236 2.14 -15.03 2.93
CA ASN A 236 2.46 -16.23 2.16
C ASN A 236 3.94 -16.27 1.71
N GLU A 237 4.67 -15.16 1.88
CA GLU A 237 6.08 -15.00 1.51
C GLU A 237 7.03 -15.31 2.69
N ASP A 238 6.48 -15.78 3.81
CA ASP A 238 7.23 -16.47 4.87
C ASP A 238 7.49 -17.92 4.44
N LEU A 239 8.39 -18.09 3.47
CA LEU A 239 8.77 -19.37 2.87
C LEU A 239 9.37 -20.33 3.88
N ASN A 240 10.10 -19.80 4.87
CA ASN A 240 10.77 -20.61 5.89
C ASN A 240 9.83 -20.98 7.07
N GLY A 241 8.70 -20.29 7.21
CA GLY A 241 7.65 -20.55 8.20
C GLY A 241 7.99 -20.14 9.64
N ASP A 242 8.88 -19.17 9.82
CA ASP A 242 9.26 -18.64 11.14
C ASP A 242 8.38 -17.49 11.64
N GLY A 243 7.46 -17.02 10.79
CA GLY A 243 6.51 -15.95 11.07
C GLY A 243 7.05 -14.54 10.78
N ASP A 244 8.18 -14.42 10.09
CA ASP A 244 8.80 -13.15 9.71
C ASP A 244 9.14 -13.13 8.20
N PRO A 245 8.20 -12.69 7.34
CA PRO A 245 8.42 -12.59 5.89
C PRO A 245 9.48 -11.55 5.52
N THR A 246 9.95 -10.72 6.46
CA THR A 246 10.89 -9.62 6.16
C THR A 246 12.34 -10.07 5.96
N ASN A 247 12.59 -11.38 6.05
CA ASN A 247 13.93 -11.97 6.02
C ASN A 247 14.12 -13.10 4.99
N ASP A 248 13.07 -13.44 4.24
CA ASP A 248 13.11 -14.38 3.13
C ASP A 248 13.42 -13.63 1.83
N ASP A 249 14.37 -14.16 1.05
CA ASP A 249 15.03 -13.52 -0.10
C ASP A 249 15.48 -14.66 -1.03
N THR A 250 14.67 -14.96 -2.05
CA THR A 250 14.82 -16.16 -2.91
C THR A 250 16.01 -16.03 -3.85
N ASP A 251 16.18 -14.90 -4.52
CA ASP A 251 17.25 -14.66 -5.50
C ASP A 251 18.58 -14.17 -4.86
N GLY A 252 18.52 -13.67 -3.62
CA GLY A 252 19.67 -13.21 -2.84
C GLY A 252 20.14 -11.80 -3.22
N ASP A 253 19.32 -10.96 -3.85
CA ASP A 253 19.68 -9.61 -4.27
C ASP A 253 19.65 -8.57 -3.12
N SER A 254 19.16 -8.97 -1.94
CA SER A 254 18.94 -8.17 -0.72
C SER A 254 17.63 -7.36 -0.66
N ILE A 255 16.71 -7.57 -1.59
CA ILE A 255 15.31 -7.19 -1.50
C ILE A 255 14.57 -8.44 -1.01
N PRO A 256 13.98 -8.43 0.20
CA PRO A 256 13.17 -9.57 0.64
C PRO A 256 11.92 -9.70 -0.23
N ASN A 257 11.46 -10.93 -0.45
CA ASN A 257 10.35 -11.27 -1.35
C ASN A 257 9.15 -10.32 -1.21
N TYR A 258 8.71 -10.03 0.03
CA TYR A 258 7.55 -9.14 0.29
C TYR A 258 7.69 -7.67 -0.16
N LEU A 259 8.82 -7.31 -0.76
CA LEU A 259 9.09 -6.02 -1.39
C LEU A 259 9.72 -6.17 -2.78
N ASP A 260 9.85 -7.39 -3.29
CA ASP A 260 10.32 -7.70 -4.62
C ASP A 260 9.13 -7.95 -5.55
N GLU A 261 9.23 -7.58 -6.82
CA GLU A 261 8.18 -7.86 -7.82
C GLU A 261 8.59 -9.03 -8.75
N ASP A 262 9.79 -9.57 -8.56
CA ASP A 262 10.49 -10.60 -9.36
C ASP A 262 11.29 -11.51 -8.40
N ASP A 263 10.56 -12.29 -7.60
CA ASP A 263 11.06 -12.98 -6.40
C ASP A 263 12.29 -13.88 -6.62
N ASP A 264 12.37 -14.54 -7.77
CA ASP A 264 13.45 -15.47 -8.13
C ASP A 264 14.50 -14.87 -9.08
N GLY A 265 14.27 -13.63 -9.52
CA GLY A 265 15.18 -12.80 -10.29
C GLY A 265 15.38 -13.28 -11.72
N ASP A 266 14.38 -13.92 -12.31
CA ASP A 266 14.45 -14.54 -13.63
C ASP A 266 14.03 -13.59 -14.79
N SER A 267 13.61 -12.36 -14.45
CA SER A 267 13.10 -11.30 -15.33
C SER A 267 11.64 -11.40 -15.75
N ILE A 268 10.90 -12.37 -15.24
CA ILE A 268 9.44 -12.44 -15.31
C ILE A 268 8.90 -11.96 -13.95
N LEU A 269 8.06 -10.92 -13.97
CA LEU A 269 7.46 -10.47 -12.70
C LEU A 269 6.54 -11.56 -12.14
N THR A 270 6.55 -11.75 -10.83
CA THR A 270 5.76 -12.74 -10.09
C THR A 270 4.27 -12.74 -10.49
N ILE A 271 3.70 -11.56 -10.73
CA ILE A 271 2.30 -11.43 -11.17
C ILE A 271 2.01 -12.03 -12.56
N ASN A 272 3.02 -12.17 -13.41
CA ASN A 272 2.89 -12.68 -14.78
C ASN A 272 3.11 -14.19 -14.87
N GLU A 273 3.43 -14.84 -13.76
CA GLU A 273 3.68 -16.29 -13.68
C GLU A 273 2.42 -17.09 -13.31
N ASP A 274 1.25 -16.43 -13.29
CA ASP A 274 -0.07 -17.06 -13.32
C ASP A 274 -0.34 -17.65 -14.73
N ILE A 275 0.32 -18.76 -15.03
CA ILE A 275 0.33 -19.40 -16.36
C ILE A 275 -1.08 -19.86 -16.76
N ASP A 276 -1.88 -20.35 -15.81
CA ASP A 276 -3.24 -20.83 -16.08
C ASP A 276 -4.34 -19.74 -16.04
N ALA A 277 -3.98 -18.54 -15.58
CA ALA A 277 -4.79 -17.33 -15.49
C ALA A 277 -6.01 -17.46 -14.54
N ASP A 278 -5.86 -18.21 -13.46
CA ASP A 278 -6.88 -18.33 -12.40
C ASP A 278 -6.75 -17.29 -11.29
N GLY A 279 -5.64 -16.54 -11.27
CA GLY A 279 -5.32 -15.47 -10.34
C GLY A 279 -4.65 -15.94 -9.04
N ASP A 280 -4.02 -17.12 -9.05
CA ASP A 280 -3.34 -17.72 -7.89
C ASP A 280 -1.93 -18.21 -8.26
N VAL A 281 -1.01 -17.24 -8.48
CA VAL A 281 0.42 -17.44 -8.84
C VAL A 281 1.16 -18.46 -7.97
N VAL A 282 0.73 -18.65 -6.72
CA VAL A 282 1.39 -19.55 -5.76
C VAL A 282 1.14 -21.04 -6.05
N ASN A 283 0.35 -21.37 -7.07
CA ASN A 283 -0.01 -22.75 -7.41
C ASN A 283 0.49 -23.24 -8.79
N ASP A 284 0.96 -22.34 -9.65
CA ASP A 284 1.56 -22.66 -10.93
C ASP A 284 2.97 -23.23 -10.72
N ASP A 285 3.21 -24.40 -11.32
CA ASP A 285 4.42 -25.23 -11.16
C ASP A 285 4.57 -26.01 -12.49
N THR A 286 5.34 -25.43 -13.42
CA THR A 286 5.40 -25.85 -14.82
C THR A 286 6.10 -27.20 -14.99
N ASP A 287 7.20 -27.43 -14.27
CA ASP A 287 7.96 -28.68 -14.34
C ASP A 287 7.47 -29.78 -13.35
N GLY A 288 6.66 -29.39 -12.35
CA GLY A 288 6.07 -30.27 -11.37
C GLY A 288 7.00 -30.68 -10.22
N ASP A 289 8.05 -29.91 -9.93
CA ASP A 289 9.03 -30.19 -8.88
C ASP A 289 8.59 -29.76 -7.46
N SER A 290 7.45 -29.09 -7.35
CA SER A 290 6.86 -28.50 -6.15
C SER A 290 7.45 -27.17 -5.67
N ILE A 291 8.26 -26.50 -6.49
CA ILE A 291 8.60 -25.09 -6.38
C ILE A 291 7.67 -24.36 -7.36
N PRO A 292 6.85 -23.40 -6.89
CA PRO A 292 6.05 -22.60 -7.81
C PRO A 292 6.94 -21.74 -8.71
N ASN A 293 6.48 -21.44 -9.92
CA ASN A 293 7.23 -20.70 -10.94
C ASN A 293 7.88 -19.42 -10.39
N TYR A 294 7.14 -18.60 -9.63
CA TYR A 294 7.68 -17.35 -9.04
C TYR A 294 8.82 -17.50 -8.02
N LEU A 295 9.19 -18.75 -7.68
CA LEU A 295 10.30 -19.09 -6.81
C LEU A 295 11.33 -20.00 -7.51
N ASP A 296 11.19 -20.23 -8.82
CA ASP A 296 11.96 -21.18 -9.63
C ASP A 296 12.51 -20.58 -10.93
N ASN A 297 13.81 -20.28 -10.92
CA ASN A 297 14.47 -19.64 -12.07
C ASN A 297 14.80 -20.58 -13.25
N ASP A 298 14.26 -21.80 -13.26
CA ASP A 298 14.36 -22.83 -14.31
C ASP A 298 12.96 -23.47 -14.47
N ASP A 299 11.98 -22.62 -14.77
CA ASP A 299 10.52 -22.87 -14.74
C ASP A 299 10.06 -24.21 -15.35
N ASP A 300 10.72 -24.65 -16.42
CA ASP A 300 10.37 -25.86 -17.17
C ASP A 300 11.29 -27.07 -16.89
N GLY A 301 12.29 -26.85 -16.03
CA GLY A 301 13.28 -27.82 -15.57
C GLY A 301 14.18 -28.39 -16.67
N ASP A 302 14.42 -27.65 -17.75
CA ASP A 302 15.30 -28.08 -18.84
C ASP A 302 16.81 -27.91 -18.52
N GLY A 303 17.13 -27.06 -17.54
CA GLY A 303 18.48 -26.76 -17.07
C GLY A 303 19.13 -25.52 -17.67
N ILE A 304 18.38 -24.73 -18.44
CA ILE A 304 18.68 -23.36 -18.85
C ILE A 304 17.83 -22.44 -17.97
N LEU A 305 18.45 -21.44 -17.34
CA LEU A 305 17.67 -20.53 -16.51
C LEU A 305 16.73 -19.69 -17.39
N THR A 306 15.51 -19.39 -16.92
CA THR A 306 14.51 -18.59 -17.64
C THR A 306 15.11 -17.28 -18.19
N ILE A 307 15.93 -16.59 -17.38
CA ILE A 307 16.62 -15.35 -17.78
C ILE A 307 17.58 -15.53 -18.98
N ASP A 308 18.11 -16.73 -19.20
CA ASP A 308 19.02 -17.08 -20.29
C ASP A 308 18.27 -17.56 -21.55
N GLU A 309 16.94 -17.65 -21.52
CA GLU A 309 16.06 -18.09 -22.63
C GLU A 309 15.56 -16.93 -23.52
N ASP A 310 16.14 -15.74 -23.35
CA ASP A 310 16.01 -14.60 -24.26
C ASP A 310 16.82 -14.82 -25.57
N ALA A 311 16.33 -15.70 -26.44
CA ALA A 311 17.01 -16.09 -27.68
C ALA A 311 17.28 -14.91 -28.62
N ASN A 312 16.43 -13.87 -28.57
CA ASN A 312 16.52 -12.71 -29.45
C ASN A 312 17.33 -11.53 -28.85
N GLY A 313 17.54 -11.52 -27.53
CA GLY A 313 18.35 -10.56 -26.79
C GLY A 313 17.65 -9.24 -26.49
N ASP A 314 16.32 -9.22 -26.37
CA ASP A 314 15.54 -8.02 -26.06
C ASP A 314 15.17 -7.85 -24.58
N GLY A 315 15.54 -8.82 -23.75
CA GLY A 315 15.35 -8.85 -22.31
C GLY A 315 13.94 -9.24 -21.88
N ASP A 316 13.22 -10.01 -22.70
CA ASP A 316 11.86 -10.49 -22.43
C ASP A 316 11.74 -11.98 -22.83
N PRO A 317 12.03 -12.94 -21.92
CA PRO A 317 11.96 -14.36 -22.22
C PRO A 317 10.53 -14.83 -22.54
N THR A 318 9.50 -14.07 -22.17
CA THR A 318 8.09 -14.47 -22.33
C THR A 318 7.64 -14.56 -23.79
N ASN A 319 8.44 -14.05 -24.73
CA ASN A 319 8.07 -13.94 -26.14
C ASN A 319 8.95 -14.78 -27.09
N ASP A 320 9.99 -15.43 -26.58
CA ASP A 320 10.87 -16.31 -27.35
C ASP A 320 10.27 -17.72 -27.47
N ASP A 321 10.31 -18.27 -28.68
CA ASP A 321 9.75 -19.57 -29.08
C ASP A 321 10.66 -20.09 -30.20
N THR A 322 11.76 -20.73 -29.80
CA THR A 322 12.87 -21.16 -30.66
C THR A 322 12.44 -22.25 -31.65
N ASP A 323 11.50 -23.10 -31.24
CA ASP A 323 11.06 -24.27 -31.99
C ASP A 323 9.80 -24.02 -32.86
N GLY A 324 9.03 -22.98 -32.52
CA GLY A 324 7.87 -22.47 -33.23
C GLY A 324 6.56 -23.21 -32.94
N ASP A 325 6.44 -23.86 -31.78
CA ASP A 325 5.26 -24.63 -31.38
C ASP A 325 4.18 -23.82 -30.63
N SER A 326 4.47 -22.54 -30.34
CA SER A 326 3.63 -21.58 -29.61
C SER A 326 3.59 -21.75 -28.08
N ILE A 327 4.52 -22.50 -27.50
CA ILE A 327 4.88 -22.45 -26.09
C ILE A 327 6.17 -21.62 -25.99
N PRO A 328 6.25 -20.61 -25.12
CA PRO A 328 7.50 -19.89 -24.89
C PRO A 328 8.61 -20.82 -24.39
N ASP A 329 9.87 -20.49 -24.72
CA ASP A 329 11.04 -21.32 -24.38
C ASP A 329 11.07 -21.63 -22.86
N TYR A 330 10.83 -20.63 -21.99
CA TYR A 330 10.78 -20.80 -20.52
C TYR A 330 9.67 -21.71 -19.96
N LEU A 331 8.77 -22.20 -20.80
CA LEU A 331 7.73 -23.16 -20.43
C LEU A 331 7.83 -24.46 -21.27
N ASP A 332 8.89 -24.65 -22.07
CA ASP A 332 9.07 -25.78 -22.98
C ASP A 332 10.40 -26.52 -22.81
N ASN A 333 10.29 -27.68 -22.13
CA ASN A 333 11.36 -28.62 -21.80
C ASN A 333 12.27 -29.16 -22.96
N ASN A 334 12.13 -28.73 -24.21
CA ASN A 334 12.63 -29.44 -25.41
C ASN A 334 13.91 -28.93 -26.10
#